data_AF-A0A6G4X1J6-F1
#
_entry.id   AF-A0A6G4X1J6-F1
#
_cell.length_a   1.000
_cell.length_b   1.000
_cell.length_c   1.000
_cell.angle_alpha   90.00
_cell.angle_beta   90.00
_cell.angle_gamma   90.00
#
_symmetry.space_group_name_H-M   'P 1'
#
loop_
_entity.id
_entity.type
_entity.pdbx_description
1 polymer ?
#
loop_
_entity_poly.entity_id
_entity_poly.type
_entity_poly.pdbx_seq_one_letter_code
_entity_poly.pdbx_strand_id
1 'polypeptide(L)'
;MGLDYLRTDTDRTQNVSLGRIAVRETLGCLTNLALGARYGQGVNKLSLPYWMLRAHIGAARTPLDSEHQRVMTLETPRGPAHVCVRENQSDLLILWQVFLQRFYELDCMYACAPVDRLDTVIDLGGNTGLSAAYLAARYRPSTLVVAEPIPENLAVLRRNAALSDTPWTIVPNALAGERGRLAFAVSGMWCNCTSVDAVADLRRSRPYRLENTMERPSITVDAITMDDLLEQNGIEHVDLLKVDTEGGEADTFARPQPWMAKVDRIVVEIHDKYIDGAVVRRTLAEAGFRQIPARRAEPDSPNPLELYARA
;
A
#
# COMPACT_ATOMS: atom_id res chain seq x y z
N MET A 1 10.40 -7.27 -23.67
CA MET A 1 10.94 -8.26 -22.71
C MET A 1 10.34 -9.62 -23.04
N GLY A 2 11.04 -10.73 -22.77
CA GLY A 2 10.47 -12.09 -22.81
C GLY A 2 9.89 -12.50 -21.46
N LEU A 3 9.55 -13.78 -21.27
CA LEU A 3 9.02 -14.32 -19.99
C LEU A 3 9.95 -14.12 -18.78
N ASP A 4 11.21 -13.70 -18.97
CA ASP A 4 12.18 -13.47 -17.90
C ASP A 4 11.77 -12.39 -16.87
N TYR A 5 10.79 -11.51 -17.16
CA TYR A 5 10.28 -10.56 -16.16
C TYR A 5 9.42 -11.26 -15.07
N LEU A 6 8.79 -12.41 -15.36
CA LEU A 6 7.99 -13.19 -14.40
C LEU A 6 8.84 -13.86 -13.30
N ARG A 7 10.17 -13.84 -13.45
CA ARG A 7 11.10 -14.46 -12.52
C ARG A 7 11.38 -13.45 -11.42
N THR A 8 10.93 -13.75 -10.21
CA THR A 8 11.36 -13.04 -8.99
C THR A 8 12.87 -13.20 -8.80
N ASP A 9 13.48 -12.41 -7.91
CA ASP A 9 14.90 -12.61 -7.56
C ASP A 9 15.12 -14.02 -6.98
N THR A 10 14.16 -14.55 -6.22
CA THR A 10 14.11 -15.91 -5.70
C THR A 10 14.04 -16.97 -6.82
N ASP A 11 13.24 -16.76 -7.87
CA ASP A 11 13.20 -17.66 -9.04
C ASP A 11 14.55 -17.73 -9.75
N ARG A 12 15.34 -16.65 -9.72
CA ARG A 12 16.68 -16.58 -10.32
C ARG A 12 17.72 -17.29 -9.45
N THR A 13 17.76 -17.03 -8.15
CA THR A 13 18.70 -17.69 -7.23
C THR A 13 18.45 -19.19 -7.10
N GLN A 14 17.19 -19.62 -7.17
CA GLN A 14 16.79 -21.04 -7.15
C GLN A 14 16.77 -21.71 -8.54
N ASN A 15 17.16 -21.01 -9.61
CA ASN A 15 17.16 -21.50 -11.00
C ASN A 15 15.82 -22.14 -11.44
N VAL A 16 14.69 -21.53 -11.05
CA VAL A 16 13.36 -22.06 -11.35
C VAL A 16 13.10 -22.03 -12.86
N SER A 17 12.60 -23.16 -13.39
CA SER A 17 12.38 -23.33 -14.83
C SER A 17 11.20 -22.49 -15.33
N LEU A 18 11.32 -21.93 -16.53
CA LEU A 18 10.29 -21.10 -17.14
C LEU A 18 8.93 -21.81 -17.25
N GLY A 19 8.90 -23.13 -17.39
CA GLY A 19 7.66 -23.92 -17.36
C GLY A 19 6.96 -23.93 -16.00
N ARG A 20 7.70 -24.05 -14.88
CA ARG A 20 7.11 -23.94 -13.53
C ARG A 20 6.57 -22.55 -13.27
N ILE A 21 7.31 -21.53 -13.70
CA ILE A 21 6.90 -20.12 -13.57
C ILE A 21 5.63 -19.88 -14.39
N ALA A 22 5.61 -20.23 -15.69
CA ALA A 22 4.41 -20.10 -16.52
C ALA A 22 3.17 -20.79 -15.91
N VAL A 23 3.33 -21.94 -15.25
CA VAL A 23 2.23 -22.61 -14.52
C VAL A 23 1.80 -21.83 -13.27
N ARG A 24 2.73 -21.38 -12.41
CA ARG A 24 2.43 -20.54 -11.23
C ARG A 24 1.66 -19.29 -11.63
N GLU A 25 2.16 -18.58 -12.63
CA GLU A 25 1.62 -17.32 -13.11
C GLU A 25 0.24 -17.50 -13.76
N THR A 26 0.04 -18.57 -14.54
CA THR A 26 -1.28 -18.93 -15.09
C THR A 26 -2.29 -19.23 -13.97
N LEU A 27 -1.91 -19.99 -12.94
CA LEU A 27 -2.79 -20.30 -11.81
C LEU A 27 -3.10 -19.06 -10.97
N GLY A 28 -2.11 -18.20 -10.72
CA GLY A 28 -2.30 -16.90 -10.07
C GLY A 28 -3.25 -16.00 -10.86
N CYS A 29 -3.08 -15.91 -12.17
CA CYS A 29 -3.97 -15.18 -13.06
C CYS A 29 -5.42 -15.70 -12.96
N LEU A 30 -5.65 -17.00 -13.11
CA LEU A 30 -6.98 -17.61 -13.01
C LEU A 30 -7.65 -17.35 -11.66
N THR A 31 -6.89 -17.45 -10.56
CA THR A 31 -7.36 -17.08 -9.22
C THR A 31 -7.76 -15.60 -9.16
N ASN A 32 -6.97 -14.70 -9.74
CA ASN A 32 -7.27 -13.27 -9.77
C ASN A 32 -8.51 -12.93 -10.63
N LEU A 33 -8.75 -13.67 -11.72
CA LEU A 33 -10.00 -13.56 -12.49
C LEU A 33 -11.22 -13.92 -11.60
N ALA A 34 -11.13 -15.02 -10.87
CA ALA A 34 -12.19 -15.50 -9.99
C ALA A 34 -12.45 -14.54 -8.81
N LEU A 35 -11.39 -13.96 -8.21
CA LEU A 35 -11.50 -12.95 -7.16
C LEU A 35 -12.13 -11.64 -7.70
N GLY A 36 -11.75 -11.20 -8.90
CA GLY A 36 -12.36 -10.04 -9.56
C GLY A 36 -13.85 -10.23 -9.84
N ALA A 37 -14.24 -11.42 -10.31
CA ALA A 37 -15.65 -11.77 -10.54
C ALA A 37 -16.46 -11.87 -9.23
N ARG A 38 -15.82 -12.32 -8.13
CA ARG A 38 -16.42 -12.44 -6.80
C ARG A 38 -16.68 -11.10 -6.12
N TYR A 39 -15.72 -10.17 -6.19
CA TYR A 39 -15.77 -8.91 -5.43
C TYR A 39 -16.27 -7.71 -6.23
N GLY A 40 -16.33 -7.76 -7.56
CA GLY A 40 -16.94 -6.69 -8.36
C GLY A 40 -18.44 -6.55 -8.12
N GLN A 41 -18.99 -5.34 -8.30
CA GLN A 41 -20.44 -5.12 -8.32
C GLN A 41 -21.00 -4.59 -9.64
N GLY A 42 -22.25 -4.98 -9.93
CA GLY A 42 -22.90 -4.69 -11.19
C GLY A 42 -22.00 -5.05 -12.39
N VAL A 43 -21.70 -4.06 -13.22
CA VAL A 43 -20.79 -4.19 -14.38
C VAL A 43 -19.36 -4.59 -14.01
N ASN A 44 -18.90 -4.33 -12.79
CA ASN A 44 -17.55 -4.70 -12.35
C ASN A 44 -17.36 -6.21 -12.17
N LYS A 45 -18.44 -7.01 -12.07
CA LYS A 45 -18.36 -8.49 -12.10
C LYS A 45 -17.77 -9.04 -13.40
N LEU A 46 -17.89 -8.29 -14.50
CA LEU A 46 -17.33 -8.63 -15.81
C LEU A 46 -16.05 -7.84 -16.12
N SER A 47 -15.96 -6.57 -15.69
CA SER A 47 -14.79 -5.75 -16.00
C SER A 47 -13.57 -6.00 -15.09
N LEU A 48 -13.73 -6.36 -13.82
CA LEU A 48 -12.58 -6.68 -12.95
C LEU A 48 -11.78 -7.91 -13.41
N PRO A 49 -12.40 -9.05 -13.81
CA PRO A 49 -11.66 -10.15 -14.43
C PRO A 49 -10.85 -9.68 -15.65
N TYR A 50 -11.44 -8.87 -16.52
CA TYR A 50 -10.72 -8.29 -17.66
C TYR A 50 -9.55 -7.41 -17.22
N TRP A 51 -9.69 -6.57 -16.19
CA TRP A 51 -8.60 -5.74 -15.68
C TRP A 51 -7.49 -6.55 -14.98
N MET A 52 -7.83 -7.63 -14.28
CA MET A 52 -6.85 -8.57 -13.71
C MET A 52 -6.09 -9.33 -14.82
N LEU A 53 -6.77 -9.74 -15.89
CA LEU A 53 -6.14 -10.31 -17.08
C LEU A 53 -5.22 -9.30 -17.78
N ARG A 54 -5.67 -8.04 -17.90
CA ARG A 54 -4.89 -6.94 -18.50
C ARG A 54 -3.68 -6.55 -17.66
N ALA A 55 -3.76 -6.57 -16.33
CA ALA A 55 -2.60 -6.35 -15.45
C ALA A 55 -1.57 -7.48 -15.58
N HIS A 56 -2.03 -8.74 -15.67
CA HIS A 56 -1.14 -9.90 -15.82
C HIS A 56 -0.47 -9.95 -17.21
N ILE A 57 -1.22 -9.71 -18.29
CA ILE A 57 -0.71 -9.71 -19.67
C ILE A 57 0.01 -8.39 -20.03
N GLY A 58 -0.33 -7.27 -19.40
CA GLY A 58 0.31 -5.97 -19.60
C GLY A 58 1.79 -6.02 -19.22
N ALA A 59 2.07 -6.47 -18.00
CA ALA A 59 3.43 -6.79 -17.56
C ALA A 59 4.17 -7.75 -18.52
N ALA A 60 3.45 -8.61 -19.25
CA ALA A 60 4.02 -9.60 -20.16
C ALA A 60 4.45 -9.10 -21.55
N ARG A 61 3.96 -7.94 -22.00
CA ARG A 61 4.13 -7.49 -23.39
C ARG A 61 4.32 -5.99 -23.54
N THR A 62 3.39 -5.23 -22.99
CA THR A 62 3.33 -3.77 -23.07
C THR A 62 2.67 -3.31 -21.76
N PRO A 63 3.41 -2.65 -20.86
CA PRO A 63 2.88 -2.21 -19.58
C PRO A 63 1.62 -1.35 -19.75
N LEU A 64 0.77 -1.38 -18.72
CA LEU A 64 -0.31 -0.40 -18.62
C LEU A 64 0.27 0.89 -18.02
N ASP A 65 0.21 1.98 -18.78
CA ASP A 65 0.80 3.29 -18.48
C ASP A 65 -0.23 4.44 -18.60
N SER A 66 -1.50 4.12 -18.83
CA SER A 66 -2.55 5.11 -19.10
C SER A 66 -3.03 5.82 -17.83
N GLU A 67 -3.03 7.15 -17.86
CA GLU A 67 -3.64 7.97 -16.81
C GLU A 67 -5.17 8.07 -16.93
N HIS A 68 -5.79 7.38 -17.90
CA HIS A 68 -7.25 7.33 -18.03
C HIS A 68 -7.90 6.78 -16.75
N GLN A 69 -8.79 7.57 -16.16
CA GLN A 69 -9.40 7.29 -14.87
C GLN A 69 -10.72 6.52 -15.01
N ARG A 70 -10.87 5.45 -14.23
CA ARG A 70 -12.04 4.57 -14.24
C ARG A 70 -12.58 4.38 -12.82
N VAL A 71 -13.86 4.68 -12.61
CA VAL A 71 -14.56 4.35 -11.36
C VAL A 71 -14.97 2.87 -11.39
N MET A 72 -14.80 2.20 -10.25
CA MET A 72 -15.14 0.80 -10.01
C MET A 72 -15.85 0.66 -8.66
N THR A 73 -16.82 -0.23 -8.59
CA THR A 73 -17.50 -0.59 -7.33
C THR A 73 -17.10 -2.00 -6.93
N LEU A 74 -16.57 -2.15 -5.71
CA LEU A 74 -16.10 -3.42 -5.14
C LEU A 74 -16.75 -3.68 -3.78
N GLU A 75 -17.08 -4.93 -3.46
CA GLU A 75 -17.60 -5.30 -2.15
C GLU A 75 -16.55 -5.28 -1.05
N THR A 76 -16.96 -4.81 0.12
CA THR A 76 -16.30 -5.07 1.42
C THR A 76 -17.34 -5.65 2.39
N PRO A 77 -16.94 -6.30 3.50
CA PRO A 77 -17.88 -6.91 4.47
C PRO A 77 -19.04 -6.04 4.98
N ARG A 78 -18.89 -4.72 4.99
CA ARG A 78 -19.95 -3.79 5.48
C ARG A 78 -20.72 -3.09 4.36
N GLY A 79 -20.34 -3.29 3.10
CA GLY A 79 -20.94 -2.65 1.92
C GLY A 79 -19.92 -2.33 0.81
N PRO A 80 -20.39 -1.78 -0.31
CA PRO A 80 -19.53 -1.43 -1.43
C PRO A 80 -18.58 -0.26 -1.11
N ALA A 81 -17.41 -0.27 -1.73
CA ALA A 81 -16.56 0.90 -1.90
C ALA A 81 -16.62 1.37 -3.35
N HIS A 82 -16.62 2.69 -3.56
CA HIS A 82 -16.47 3.31 -4.87
C HIS A 82 -15.07 3.89 -4.99
N VAL A 83 -14.27 3.38 -5.94
CA VAL A 83 -12.89 3.82 -6.14
C VAL A 83 -12.62 4.16 -7.59
N CYS A 84 -11.84 5.21 -7.78
CA CYS A 84 -11.24 5.59 -9.05
C CYS A 84 -9.81 5.04 -9.11
N VAL A 85 -9.50 4.35 -10.20
CA VAL A 85 -8.15 3.87 -10.55
C VAL A 85 -7.76 4.41 -11.91
N ARG A 86 -6.47 4.69 -12.11
CA ARG A 86 -5.87 4.90 -13.43
C ARG A 86 -5.72 3.56 -14.14
N GLU A 87 -5.78 3.55 -15.46
CA GLU A 87 -5.53 2.35 -16.30
C GLU A 87 -4.02 2.06 -16.46
N ASN A 88 -3.29 2.07 -15.34
CA ASN A 88 -1.87 1.75 -15.24
C ASN A 88 -1.61 0.46 -14.42
N GLN A 89 -0.38 -0.04 -14.48
CA GLN A 89 0.01 -1.31 -13.85
C GLN A 89 0.02 -1.27 -12.31
N SER A 90 0.29 -0.11 -11.71
CA SER A 90 0.49 0.05 -10.26
C SER A 90 -0.84 0.26 -9.52
N ASP A 91 -1.70 1.17 -9.99
CA ASP A 91 -3.08 1.33 -9.52
C ASP A 91 -3.83 -0.02 -9.50
N LEU A 92 -3.64 -0.86 -10.53
CA LEU A 92 -4.27 -2.18 -10.63
C LEU A 92 -3.63 -3.25 -9.73
N LEU A 93 -2.33 -3.15 -9.41
CA LEU A 93 -1.67 -4.03 -8.44
C LEU A 93 -2.17 -3.73 -7.02
N ILE A 94 -2.24 -2.45 -6.67
CA ILE A 94 -2.73 -1.99 -5.36
C ILE A 94 -4.22 -2.32 -5.21
N LEU A 95 -5.04 -2.12 -6.25
CA LEU A 95 -6.43 -2.58 -6.28
C LEU A 95 -6.55 -4.08 -5.97
N TRP A 96 -5.64 -4.90 -6.50
CA TRP A 96 -5.60 -6.35 -6.24
C TRP A 96 -5.18 -6.68 -4.79
N GLN A 97 -4.11 -6.08 -4.27
CA GLN A 97 -3.68 -6.26 -2.86
C GLN A 97 -4.79 -5.84 -1.89
N VAL A 98 -5.34 -4.64 -2.08
CA VAL A 98 -6.29 -4.02 -1.15
C VAL A 98 -7.67 -4.67 -1.22
N PHE A 99 -8.27 -4.84 -2.41
CA PHE A 99 -9.66 -5.28 -2.52
C PHE A 99 -9.85 -6.78 -2.81
N LEU A 100 -8.90 -7.43 -3.51
CA LEU A 100 -9.04 -8.84 -3.89
C LEU A 100 -8.34 -9.77 -2.89
N GLN A 101 -7.14 -9.41 -2.41
CA GLN A 101 -6.46 -10.15 -1.33
C GLN A 101 -6.90 -9.70 0.07
N ARG A 102 -7.32 -8.44 0.23
CA ARG A 102 -7.89 -7.88 1.46
C ARG A 102 -6.89 -7.82 2.61
N PHE A 103 -5.66 -7.42 2.28
CA PHE A 103 -4.53 -7.30 3.20
C PHE A 103 -4.83 -6.41 4.43
N TYR A 104 -5.60 -5.35 4.26
CA TYR A 104 -6.00 -4.45 5.35
C TYR A 104 -7.24 -4.91 6.14
N GLU A 105 -7.66 -6.18 6.01
CA GLU A 105 -8.72 -6.78 6.82
C GLU A 105 -8.14 -7.55 8.02
N LEU A 106 -8.00 -6.84 9.14
CA LEU A 106 -7.26 -7.28 10.33
C LEU A 106 -7.66 -8.69 10.83
N ASP A 107 -8.96 -8.95 10.94
CA ASP A 107 -9.51 -10.20 11.49
C ASP A 107 -9.52 -11.38 10.50
N CYS A 108 -9.37 -11.10 9.20
CA CYS A 108 -9.17 -12.08 8.14
C CYS A 108 -7.68 -12.46 8.00
N MET A 109 -6.79 -11.47 8.13
CA MET A 109 -5.35 -11.62 7.90
C MET A 109 -4.56 -12.01 9.16
N TYR A 110 -4.97 -11.59 10.36
CA TYR A 110 -4.19 -11.76 11.60
C TYR A 110 -5.00 -12.37 12.75
N ALA A 111 -4.29 -12.97 13.71
CA ALA A 111 -4.82 -13.71 14.85
C ALA A 111 -5.43 -12.82 15.97
N CYS A 112 -6.07 -11.70 15.60
CA CYS A 112 -6.82 -10.86 16.52
C CYS A 112 -8.29 -11.32 16.66
N ALA A 113 -9.02 -10.67 17.57
CA ALA A 113 -10.48 -10.74 17.63
C ALA A 113 -11.11 -10.02 16.41
N PRO A 114 -12.40 -10.28 16.09
CA PRO A 114 -13.12 -9.54 15.06
C PRO A 114 -13.11 -8.02 15.29
N VAL A 115 -12.95 -7.25 14.22
CA VAL A 115 -12.91 -5.78 14.26
C VAL A 115 -14.03 -5.26 13.36
N ASP A 116 -15.16 -4.92 13.96
CA ASP A 116 -16.35 -4.47 13.23
C ASP A 116 -16.27 -2.97 12.85
N ARG A 117 -15.71 -2.15 13.73
CA ARG A 117 -15.54 -0.70 13.60
C ARG A 117 -14.20 -0.28 14.20
N LEU A 118 -13.70 0.84 13.73
CA LEU A 118 -12.63 1.66 14.33
C LEU A 118 -13.20 3.08 14.44
N ASP A 119 -12.73 3.93 15.35
CA ASP A 119 -13.16 5.33 15.42
C ASP A 119 -12.13 6.30 14.82
N THR A 120 -10.85 6.22 15.19
CA THR A 120 -9.78 6.98 14.52
C THR A 120 -8.85 6.06 13.71
N VAL A 121 -8.67 6.37 12.43
CA VAL A 121 -7.76 5.69 11.52
C VAL A 121 -6.83 6.70 10.83
N ILE A 122 -5.55 6.36 10.72
CA ILE A 122 -4.55 7.17 10.00
C ILE A 122 -3.83 6.29 8.97
N ASP A 123 -3.83 6.72 7.70
CA ASP A 123 -3.17 6.07 6.57
C ASP A 123 -1.94 6.90 6.14
N LEU A 124 -0.75 6.39 6.42
CA LEU A 124 0.52 7.00 6.03
C LEU A 124 1.02 6.37 4.73
N GLY A 125 1.30 7.21 3.74
CA GLY A 125 1.57 6.78 2.36
C GLY A 125 0.28 6.36 1.66
N GLY A 126 -0.71 7.25 1.65
CA GLY A 126 -2.04 6.98 1.12
C GLY A 126 -2.07 6.76 -0.39
N ASN A 127 -1.06 7.21 -1.13
CA ASN A 127 -0.92 7.06 -2.59
C ASN A 127 -2.21 7.54 -3.31
N THR A 128 -2.89 6.69 -4.10
CA THR A 128 -4.15 7.05 -4.76
C THR A 128 -5.38 6.97 -3.84
N GLY A 129 -5.22 6.65 -2.56
CA GLY A 129 -6.29 6.53 -1.57
C GLY A 129 -7.03 5.19 -1.60
N LEU A 130 -6.50 4.15 -2.26
CA LEU A 130 -7.17 2.85 -2.36
C LEU A 130 -7.24 2.12 -1.00
N SER A 131 -6.17 2.17 -0.20
CA SER A 131 -6.15 1.69 1.19
C SER A 131 -7.17 2.44 2.05
N ALA A 132 -7.13 3.77 2.05
CA ALA A 132 -8.10 4.62 2.75
C ALA A 132 -9.56 4.32 2.36
N ALA A 133 -9.85 4.11 1.07
CA ALA A 133 -11.20 3.74 0.63
C ALA A 133 -11.64 2.35 1.12
N TYR A 134 -10.73 1.37 1.20
CA TYR A 134 -11.03 0.07 1.79
C TYR A 134 -11.27 0.19 3.29
N LEU A 135 -10.42 0.92 4.01
CA LEU A 135 -10.55 1.15 5.45
C LEU A 135 -11.86 1.88 5.79
N ALA A 136 -12.22 2.91 5.00
CA ALA A 136 -13.49 3.61 5.11
C ALA A 136 -14.70 2.68 4.96
N ALA A 137 -14.74 1.87 3.89
CA ALA A 137 -15.85 0.96 3.65
C ALA A 137 -15.91 -0.21 4.65
N ARG A 138 -14.75 -0.78 5.03
CA ARG A 138 -14.64 -1.95 5.93
C ARG A 138 -14.89 -1.62 7.40
N TYR A 139 -14.47 -0.44 7.87
CA TYR A 139 -14.49 -0.10 9.31
C TYR A 139 -15.35 1.13 9.66
N ARG A 140 -15.70 1.98 8.69
CA ARG A 140 -16.47 3.22 8.88
C ARG A 140 -15.96 4.09 10.05
N PRO A 141 -14.69 4.54 9.99
CA PRO A 141 -14.13 5.40 11.03
C PRO A 141 -14.85 6.73 11.12
N SER A 142 -14.91 7.26 12.35
CA SER A 142 -15.39 8.62 12.64
C SER A 142 -14.40 9.67 12.16
N THR A 143 -13.11 9.35 12.23
CA THR A 143 -11.97 10.19 11.81
C THR A 143 -11.04 9.36 10.93
N LEU A 144 -10.85 9.77 9.67
CA LEU A 144 -9.88 9.18 8.75
C LEU A 144 -8.91 10.25 8.24
N VAL A 145 -7.65 10.16 8.64
CA VAL A 145 -6.57 11.02 8.11
C VAL A 145 -5.74 10.23 7.10
N VAL A 146 -5.41 10.85 5.97
CA VAL A 146 -4.61 10.22 4.90
C VAL A 146 -3.46 11.15 4.53
N ALA A 147 -2.23 10.71 4.73
CA ALA A 147 -1.02 11.46 4.40
C ALA A 147 -0.39 10.96 3.09
N GLU A 148 -0.25 11.86 2.12
CA GLU A 148 0.35 11.58 0.82
C GLU A 148 1.08 12.83 0.29
N PRO A 149 2.38 12.78 -0.01
CA PRO A 149 3.13 13.95 -0.47
C PRO A 149 3.05 14.20 -1.98
N ILE A 150 2.80 13.19 -2.82
CA ILE A 150 3.01 13.31 -4.27
C ILE A 150 1.79 13.97 -4.95
N PRO A 151 1.93 15.10 -5.67
CA PRO A 151 0.81 15.84 -6.27
C PRO A 151 -0.08 15.02 -7.21
N GLU A 152 0.52 14.14 -8.01
CA GLU A 152 -0.16 13.27 -8.98
C GLU A 152 -0.99 12.19 -8.31
N ASN A 153 -0.51 11.66 -7.18
CA ASN A 153 -1.25 10.72 -6.34
C ASN A 153 -2.37 11.43 -5.59
N LEU A 154 -2.07 12.59 -4.97
CA LEU A 154 -3.03 13.48 -4.32
C LEU A 154 -4.22 13.88 -5.21
N ALA A 155 -4.01 13.99 -6.53
CA ALA A 155 -5.08 14.28 -7.49
C ALA A 155 -6.10 13.12 -7.59
N VAL A 156 -5.64 11.86 -7.54
CA VAL A 156 -6.50 10.67 -7.52
C VAL A 156 -7.07 10.43 -6.13
N LEU A 157 -6.27 10.63 -5.07
CA LEU A 157 -6.68 10.50 -3.67
C LEU A 157 -7.85 11.43 -3.35
N ARG A 158 -7.80 12.71 -3.74
CA ARG A 158 -8.92 13.66 -3.58
C ARG A 158 -10.20 13.20 -4.30
N ARG A 159 -10.07 12.53 -5.45
CA ARG A 159 -11.20 11.94 -6.17
C ARG A 159 -11.77 10.72 -5.45
N ASN A 160 -10.94 9.92 -4.79
CA ASN A 160 -11.37 8.77 -3.99
C ASN A 160 -12.00 9.17 -2.66
N ALA A 161 -11.50 10.22 -2.01
CA ALA A 161 -12.17 10.86 -0.88
C ALA A 161 -13.58 11.34 -1.26
N ALA A 162 -13.72 12.00 -2.42
CA ALA A 162 -15.01 12.47 -2.94
C ALA A 162 -15.96 11.35 -3.43
N LEU A 163 -15.53 10.09 -3.43
CA LEU A 163 -16.35 8.90 -3.71
C LEU A 163 -16.70 8.11 -2.43
N SER A 164 -16.24 8.57 -1.26
CA SER A 164 -16.44 7.91 0.03
C SER A 164 -17.60 8.54 0.81
N ASP A 165 -18.44 7.71 1.44
CA ASP A 165 -19.43 8.15 2.43
C ASP A 165 -18.78 8.62 3.75
N THR A 166 -17.50 8.31 3.95
CA THR A 166 -16.69 8.73 5.11
C THR A 166 -15.88 9.98 4.73
N PRO A 167 -15.91 11.07 5.52
CA PRO A 167 -15.05 12.24 5.27
C PRO A 167 -13.59 11.90 5.56
N TRP A 168 -12.66 12.33 4.69
CA TRP A 168 -11.22 12.14 4.89
C TRP A 168 -10.52 13.49 5.08
N THR A 169 -9.63 13.60 6.06
CA THR A 169 -8.69 14.72 6.14
C THR A 169 -7.42 14.37 5.39
N ILE A 170 -7.12 15.11 4.33
CA ILE A 170 -5.99 14.84 3.43
C ILE A 170 -4.81 15.74 3.82
N VAL A 171 -3.72 15.12 4.26
CA VAL A 171 -2.48 15.79 4.67
C VAL A 171 -1.47 15.71 3.51
N PRO A 172 -1.17 16.82 2.79
CA PRO A 172 -0.34 16.83 1.59
C PRO A 172 1.16 16.88 1.94
N ASN A 173 1.59 16.08 2.92
CA ASN A 173 2.94 16.11 3.50
C ASN A 173 3.52 14.70 3.59
N ALA A 174 4.84 14.61 3.58
CA ALA A 174 5.54 13.39 3.97
C ALA A 174 5.59 13.29 5.50
N LEU A 175 5.60 12.05 6.03
CA LEU A 175 5.95 11.82 7.42
C LEU A 175 7.47 11.63 7.54
N ALA A 176 8.06 12.20 8.59
CA ALA A 176 9.46 12.05 8.96
C ALA A 176 9.63 12.07 10.49
N GLY A 177 10.82 11.73 10.98
CA GLY A 177 11.21 11.85 12.38
C GLY A 177 11.37 13.30 12.83
N GLU A 178 11.62 14.23 11.90
CA GLU A 178 11.81 15.67 12.15
C GLU A 178 11.14 16.53 11.05
N ARG A 179 10.71 17.75 11.39
CA ARG A 179 10.12 18.70 10.42
C ARG A 179 11.16 19.16 9.41
N GLY A 180 10.82 19.20 8.12
CA GLY A 180 11.77 19.64 7.10
C GLY A 180 11.22 19.60 5.68
N ARG A 181 12.12 19.40 4.70
CA ARG A 181 11.79 19.19 3.29
C ARG A 181 12.54 17.98 2.78
N LEU A 182 11.84 17.05 2.15
CA LEU A 182 12.41 15.81 1.63
C LEU A 182 12.39 15.82 0.09
N ALA A 183 13.49 15.39 -0.52
CA ALA A 183 13.54 15.10 -1.95
C ALA A 183 13.04 13.67 -2.18
N PHE A 184 12.02 13.51 -3.02
CA PHE A 184 11.47 12.22 -3.40
C PHE A 184 11.92 11.83 -4.81
N ALA A 185 12.49 10.62 -4.93
CA ALA A 185 12.70 9.95 -6.20
C ALA A 185 11.39 9.30 -6.65
N VAL A 186 10.66 9.97 -7.55
CA VAL A 186 9.43 9.47 -8.17
C VAL A 186 9.79 8.52 -9.30
N SER A 187 9.30 7.27 -9.28
CA SER A 187 9.48 6.36 -10.40
C SER A 187 8.48 6.65 -11.52
N GLY A 188 8.86 6.36 -12.77
CA GLY A 188 7.92 6.30 -13.89
C GLY A 188 6.98 5.09 -13.87
N MET A 189 6.92 4.31 -12.79
CA MET A 189 5.81 3.39 -12.51
C MET A 189 4.64 4.08 -11.73
N TRP A 190 4.46 5.39 -11.94
CA TRP A 190 3.26 6.25 -11.72
C TRP A 190 2.54 6.29 -10.36
N CYS A 191 3.00 5.54 -9.37
CA CYS A 191 2.50 5.56 -7.99
C CYS A 191 3.64 5.72 -6.98
N ASN A 192 4.70 4.94 -7.17
CA ASN A 192 5.72 4.77 -6.14
C ASN A 192 6.79 5.86 -6.17
N CYS A 193 7.07 6.35 -4.98
CA CYS A 193 8.12 7.30 -4.67
C CYS A 193 9.01 6.74 -3.55
N THR A 194 10.03 7.47 -3.14
CA THR A 194 10.81 7.23 -1.91
C THR A 194 11.63 8.47 -1.60
N SER A 195 11.82 8.80 -0.33
CA SER A 195 12.74 9.85 0.14
C SER A 195 14.11 9.29 0.55
N VAL A 196 14.34 7.99 0.36
CA VAL A 196 15.58 7.31 0.78
C VAL A 196 16.47 7.05 -0.44
N ASP A 197 17.60 7.74 -0.52
CA ASP A 197 18.51 7.67 -1.68
C ASP A 197 18.95 6.23 -2.02
N ALA A 198 19.25 5.41 -1.00
CA ALA A 198 19.61 4.00 -1.18
C ALA A 198 18.50 3.18 -1.88
N VAL A 199 17.24 3.57 -1.72
CA VAL A 199 16.10 2.96 -2.41
C VAL A 199 16.03 3.43 -3.86
N ALA A 200 16.26 4.72 -4.11
CA ALA A 200 16.36 5.26 -5.46
C ALA A 200 17.48 4.57 -6.27
N ASP A 201 18.66 4.41 -5.68
CA ASP A 201 19.82 3.75 -6.30
C ASP A 201 19.60 2.24 -6.50
N LEU A 202 18.97 1.55 -5.53
CA LEU A 202 18.64 0.13 -5.70
C LEU A 202 17.56 -0.11 -6.77
N ARG A 203 16.63 0.83 -6.97
CA ARG A 203 15.70 0.81 -8.10
C ARG A 203 16.46 1.04 -9.43
N ARG A 204 17.26 2.11 -9.53
CA ARG A 204 18.08 2.47 -10.72
C ARG A 204 18.98 1.32 -11.20
N SER A 205 19.61 0.60 -10.28
CA SER A 205 20.61 -0.45 -10.57
C SER A 205 20.06 -1.79 -11.06
N ARG A 206 18.73 -1.97 -11.16
CA ARG A 206 18.08 -3.25 -11.52
C ARG A 206 17.46 -3.22 -12.94
N PRO A 207 18.23 -3.53 -14.01
CA PRO A 207 17.83 -3.26 -15.40
C PRO A 207 16.64 -4.06 -15.96
N TYR A 208 16.12 -5.04 -15.20
CA TYR A 208 14.95 -5.85 -15.57
C TYR A 208 13.63 -5.36 -14.94
N ARG A 209 13.65 -4.28 -14.13
CA ARG A 209 12.42 -3.66 -13.60
C ARG A 209 11.84 -2.65 -14.60
N LEU A 210 10.51 -2.69 -14.77
CA LEU A 210 9.73 -1.67 -15.48
C LEU A 210 9.97 -0.24 -14.95
N GLU A 211 10.30 -0.10 -13.66
CA GLU A 211 10.63 1.17 -12.98
C GLU A 211 11.71 1.99 -13.71
N ASN A 212 12.63 1.33 -14.42
CA ASN A 212 13.74 1.96 -15.14
C ASN A 212 13.42 2.29 -16.61
N THR A 213 12.20 2.05 -17.08
CA THR A 213 11.78 2.37 -18.46
C THR A 213 11.35 3.83 -18.63
N MET A 214 11.14 4.55 -17.51
CA MET A 214 10.69 5.94 -17.48
C MET A 214 11.30 6.65 -16.26
N GLU A 215 12.27 7.53 -16.48
CA GLU A 215 12.77 8.42 -15.42
C GLU A 215 11.88 9.66 -15.30
N ARG A 216 11.72 10.17 -14.08
CA ARG A 216 11.00 11.41 -13.76
C ARG A 216 11.89 12.32 -12.91
N PRO A 217 11.69 13.64 -12.93
CA PRO A 217 12.40 14.55 -12.03
C PRO A 217 12.06 14.21 -10.58
N SER A 218 13.03 14.37 -9.68
CA SER A 218 12.77 14.35 -8.24
C SER A 218 11.95 15.58 -7.84
N ILE A 219 11.08 15.41 -6.84
CA ILE A 219 10.26 16.50 -6.31
C ILE A 219 10.61 16.76 -4.84
N THR A 220 10.64 18.03 -4.43
CA THR A 220 10.86 18.41 -3.02
C THR A 220 9.52 18.72 -2.36
N VAL A 221 9.18 17.96 -1.32
CA VAL A 221 7.93 18.07 -0.56
C VAL A 221 8.20 18.45 0.88
N ASP A 222 7.21 19.00 1.56
CA ASP A 222 7.34 19.42 2.95
C ASP A 222 6.98 18.25 3.89
N ALA A 223 7.81 18.01 4.89
CA ALA A 223 7.71 16.87 5.80
C ALA A 223 7.39 17.32 7.24
N ILE A 224 6.51 16.55 7.90
CA ILE A 224 6.06 16.78 9.27
C ILE A 224 6.29 15.55 10.14
N THR A 225 6.29 15.72 11.46
CA THR A 225 6.34 14.60 12.41
C THR A 225 4.94 14.04 12.69
N MET A 226 4.87 12.87 13.31
CA MET A 226 3.60 12.27 13.71
C MET A 226 2.93 13.05 14.85
N ASP A 227 3.70 13.63 15.78
CA ASP A 227 3.15 14.52 16.80
C ASP A 227 2.53 15.79 16.16
N ASP A 228 3.13 16.34 15.10
CA ASP A 228 2.55 17.46 14.33
C ASP A 228 1.22 17.08 13.67
N LEU A 229 1.18 15.90 13.04
CA LEU A 229 -0.02 15.38 12.38
C LEU A 229 -1.16 15.21 13.39
N LEU A 230 -0.86 14.69 14.58
CA LEU A 230 -1.84 14.52 15.66
C LEU A 230 -2.28 15.88 16.23
N GLU A 231 -1.37 16.82 16.47
CA GLU A 231 -1.70 18.16 16.98
C GLU A 231 -2.57 18.95 15.99
N GLN A 232 -2.18 19.02 14.72
CA GLN A 232 -2.90 19.78 13.68
C GLN A 232 -4.32 19.26 13.39
N ASN A 233 -4.57 17.96 13.66
CA ASN A 233 -5.87 17.32 13.46
C ASN A 233 -6.67 17.15 14.77
N GLY A 234 -6.14 17.59 15.92
CA GLY A 234 -6.79 17.46 17.23
C GLY A 234 -6.95 16.02 17.71
N ILE A 235 -6.02 15.12 17.36
CA ILE A 235 -6.13 13.69 17.60
C ILE A 235 -5.42 13.28 18.91
N GLU A 236 -6.21 12.83 19.86
CA GLU A 236 -5.74 12.31 21.15
C GLU A 236 -5.47 10.79 21.12
N HIS A 237 -6.22 10.02 20.32
CA HIS A 237 -6.14 8.55 20.23
C HIS A 237 -6.31 8.02 18.80
N VAL A 238 -5.66 6.89 18.47
CA VAL A 238 -5.67 6.24 17.15
C VAL A 238 -5.89 4.73 17.28
N ASP A 239 -7.05 4.23 16.85
CA ASP A 239 -7.39 2.80 16.89
C ASP A 239 -6.53 1.96 15.93
N LEU A 240 -6.17 2.53 14.77
CA LEU A 240 -5.33 1.91 13.75
C LEU A 240 -4.50 2.95 12.99
N LEU A 241 -3.18 2.78 13.03
CA LEU A 241 -2.23 3.42 12.14
C LEU A 241 -1.83 2.43 11.03
N LYS A 242 -1.99 2.80 9.77
CA LYS A 242 -1.39 2.08 8.63
C LYS A 242 -0.14 2.81 8.17
N VAL A 243 0.94 2.06 7.90
CA VAL A 243 2.22 2.60 7.43
C VAL A 243 2.72 1.79 6.24
N ASP A 244 2.93 2.48 5.12
CA ASP A 244 3.60 1.97 3.92
C ASP A 244 4.23 3.20 3.27
N THR A 245 5.53 3.41 3.49
CA THR A 245 6.23 4.66 3.11
C THR A 245 7.51 4.42 2.32
N GLU A 246 7.65 3.22 1.73
CA GLU A 246 8.71 2.80 0.80
C GLU A 246 10.14 3.20 1.26
N GLY A 247 10.43 2.93 2.53
CA GLY A 247 11.69 3.21 3.22
C GLY A 247 11.60 4.26 4.34
N GLY A 248 10.53 5.07 4.37
CA GLY A 248 10.30 6.08 5.41
C GLY A 248 10.03 5.50 6.82
N GLU A 249 9.84 4.18 6.92
CA GLU A 249 9.63 3.48 8.19
C GLU A 249 10.92 3.51 9.06
N ALA A 250 12.10 3.56 8.44
CA ALA A 250 13.38 3.59 9.15
C ALA A 250 13.58 4.85 10.01
N ASP A 251 13.09 6.00 9.53
CA ASP A 251 13.12 7.28 10.24
C ASP A 251 11.97 7.38 11.25
N THR A 252 10.74 7.03 10.81
CA THR A 252 9.52 6.99 11.63
C THR A 252 9.68 6.11 12.88
N PHE A 253 10.40 4.98 12.76
CA PHE A 253 10.66 4.02 13.84
C PHE A 253 12.14 3.92 14.23
N ALA A 254 12.94 4.98 14.01
CA ALA A 254 14.36 5.03 14.41
C ALA A 254 14.59 4.88 15.93
N ARG A 255 13.58 5.26 16.73
CA ARG A 255 13.53 5.22 18.20
C ARG A 255 12.07 5.25 18.67
N PRO A 256 11.74 4.81 19.89
CA PRO A 256 10.42 5.07 20.48
C PRO A 256 10.13 6.58 20.59
N GLN A 257 8.88 6.98 20.33
CA GLN A 257 8.46 8.40 20.28
C GLN A 257 7.15 8.63 21.07
N PRO A 258 6.87 9.85 21.57
CA PRO A 258 5.68 10.12 22.40
C PRO A 258 4.35 9.77 21.74
N TRP A 259 4.17 10.08 20.44
CA TRP A 259 2.96 9.72 19.69
C TRP A 259 2.62 8.23 19.74
N MET A 260 3.61 7.33 19.87
CA MET A 260 3.39 5.89 19.93
C MET A 260 2.54 5.51 21.15
N ALA A 261 2.53 6.31 22.21
CA ALA A 261 1.69 6.12 23.38
C ALA A 261 0.18 6.33 23.11
N LYS A 262 -0.21 6.91 21.95
CA LYS A 262 -1.60 7.21 21.55
C LYS A 262 -2.21 6.22 20.54
N VAL A 263 -1.50 5.15 20.16
CA VAL A 263 -1.89 4.25 19.06
C VAL A 263 -2.17 2.83 19.55
N ASP A 264 -3.36 2.28 19.33
CA ASP A 264 -3.69 0.91 19.74
C ASP A 264 -3.03 -0.15 18.84
N ARG A 265 -3.07 0.07 17.53
CA ARG A 265 -2.68 -0.91 16.50
C ARG A 265 -1.89 -0.23 15.39
N ILE A 266 -0.85 -0.90 14.91
CA ILE A 266 -0.04 -0.45 13.77
C ILE A 266 -0.01 -1.60 12.76
N VAL A 267 -0.47 -1.36 11.53
CA VAL A 267 -0.25 -2.28 10.40
C VAL A 267 0.80 -1.65 9.49
N VAL A 268 1.95 -2.31 9.33
CA VAL A 268 3.13 -1.73 8.68
C VAL A 268 3.71 -2.67 7.62
N GLU A 269 3.91 -2.15 6.40
CA GLU A 269 4.65 -2.85 5.35
C GLU A 269 6.15 -2.63 5.58
N ILE A 270 6.85 -3.62 6.14
CA ILE A 270 8.25 -3.45 6.52
C ILE A 270 9.13 -3.66 5.30
N HIS A 271 9.78 -2.58 4.87
CA HIS A 271 10.64 -2.54 3.69
C HIS A 271 12.03 -3.16 3.91
N ASP A 272 12.12 -4.40 4.42
CA ASP A 272 13.38 -5.11 4.73
C ASP A 272 14.37 -5.19 3.53
N LYS A 273 13.86 -5.09 2.29
CA LYS A 273 14.66 -5.02 1.06
C LYS A 273 15.41 -3.69 0.86
N TYR A 274 15.16 -2.71 1.73
CA TYR A 274 15.62 -1.31 1.66
C TYR A 274 16.19 -0.79 2.99
N ILE A 275 15.64 -1.24 4.13
CA ILE A 275 15.97 -0.75 5.48
C ILE A 275 16.25 -1.89 6.45
N ASP A 276 16.94 -1.61 7.57
CA ASP A 276 17.03 -2.58 8.67
C ASP A 276 15.71 -2.66 9.45
N GLY A 277 14.79 -3.49 8.97
CA GLY A 277 13.52 -3.75 9.64
C GLY A 277 13.65 -4.44 11.00
N ALA A 278 14.84 -4.91 11.43
CA ALA A 278 15.04 -5.33 12.81
C ALA A 278 15.10 -4.13 13.78
N VAL A 279 15.46 -2.93 13.30
CA VAL A 279 15.28 -1.67 14.06
C VAL A 279 13.80 -1.40 14.27
N VAL A 280 13.00 -1.39 13.19
CA VAL A 280 11.55 -1.11 13.24
C VAL A 280 10.83 -2.03 14.23
N ARG A 281 11.05 -3.35 14.11
CA ARG A 281 10.43 -4.36 14.98
C ARG A 281 10.88 -4.24 16.44
N ARG A 282 12.14 -3.87 16.69
CA ARG A 282 12.66 -3.60 18.05
C ARG A 282 12.02 -2.35 18.65
N THR A 283 11.99 -1.24 17.91
CA THR A 283 11.36 0.03 18.35
C THR A 283 9.88 -0.16 18.69
N LEU A 284 9.14 -0.95 17.89
CA LEU A 284 7.74 -1.30 18.18
C LEU A 284 7.61 -2.09 19.49
N ALA A 285 8.49 -3.05 19.74
CA ALA A 285 8.51 -3.81 21.00
C ALA A 285 8.89 -2.94 22.22
N GLU A 286 9.88 -2.06 22.07
CA GLU A 286 10.30 -1.09 23.10
C GLU A 286 9.19 -0.06 23.41
N ALA A 287 8.36 0.29 22.41
CA ALA A 287 7.18 1.14 22.56
C ALA A 287 5.94 0.41 23.12
N GLY A 288 6.05 -0.87 23.49
CA GLY A 288 4.98 -1.64 24.14
C GLY A 288 3.99 -2.33 23.19
N PHE A 289 4.33 -2.48 21.90
CA PHE A 289 3.53 -3.26 20.96
C PHE A 289 4.02 -4.72 20.87
N ARG A 290 3.08 -5.66 20.75
CA ARG A 290 3.35 -7.04 20.35
C ARG A 290 2.89 -7.28 18.91
N GLN A 291 3.67 -8.04 18.16
CA GLN A 291 3.27 -8.55 16.85
C GLN A 291 2.09 -9.52 17.01
N ILE A 292 1.13 -9.46 16.09
CA ILE A 292 -0.02 -10.36 16.01
C ILE A 292 0.23 -11.34 14.86
N PRO A 293 0.31 -12.67 15.10
CA PRO A 293 0.60 -13.64 14.06
C PRO A 293 -0.41 -13.61 12.90
N ALA A 294 0.07 -13.75 11.67
CA ALA A 294 -0.80 -13.87 10.50
C ALA A 294 -1.58 -15.21 10.50
N ARG A 295 -2.85 -15.18 10.09
CA ARG A 295 -3.71 -16.35 9.83
C ARG A 295 -3.47 -16.96 8.45
N ARG A 296 -2.89 -16.18 7.54
CA ARG A 296 -2.58 -16.56 6.16
C ARG A 296 -1.11 -16.25 5.91
N ALA A 297 -0.45 -17.09 5.13
CA ALA A 297 0.77 -16.65 4.47
C ALA A 297 0.39 -15.56 3.45
N GLU A 298 1.13 -14.47 3.42
CA GLU A 298 1.10 -13.54 2.28
C GLU A 298 1.62 -14.25 1.03
N PRO A 299 1.14 -13.90 -0.18
CA PRO A 299 1.78 -14.33 -1.42
C PRO A 299 3.22 -13.79 -1.44
N ASP A 300 4.21 -14.65 -1.71
CA ASP A 300 5.66 -14.39 -1.58
C ASP A 300 6.09 -12.94 -1.85
N SER A 301 6.07 -12.11 -0.80
CA SER A 301 6.33 -10.67 -0.86
C SER A 301 7.71 -10.34 -0.30
N PRO A 302 8.50 -9.46 -0.95
CA PRO A 302 9.77 -8.98 -0.40
C PRO A 302 9.60 -7.93 0.71
N ASN A 303 8.37 -7.52 1.02
CA ASN A 303 7.98 -6.77 2.22
C ASN A 303 6.88 -7.57 2.95
N PRO A 304 7.05 -7.97 4.22
CA PRO A 304 5.94 -8.49 5.01
C PRO A 304 5.04 -7.34 5.50
N LEU A 305 3.71 -7.54 5.46
CA LEU A 305 2.73 -6.64 6.09
C LEU A 305 2.44 -7.12 7.52
N GLU A 306 3.00 -6.43 8.51
CA GLU A 306 2.94 -6.87 9.91
C GLU A 306 1.92 -6.08 10.73
N LEU A 307 1.02 -6.79 11.43
CA LEU A 307 0.13 -6.19 12.43
C LEU A 307 0.78 -6.24 13.81
N TYR A 308 0.83 -5.07 14.45
CA TYR A 308 1.20 -4.85 15.84
C TYR A 308 0.00 -4.32 16.61
N ALA A 309 -0.12 -4.71 17.87
CA ALA A 309 -1.10 -4.15 18.81
C ALA A 309 -0.47 -3.94 20.18
N ARG A 310 -0.95 -2.95 20.93
CA ARG A 310 -0.53 -2.68 22.30
C ARG A 310 -0.70 -3.92 23.20
N ALA A 311 0.27 -4.13 24.09
CA ALA A 311 0.26 -5.21 25.08
C ALA A 311 -0.72 -4.96 26.24
#